data_AF-A0A5F5XPB5-F1
#
_entry.id   AF-A0A5F5XPB5-F1
#
_cell.length_a   1.000
_cell.length_b   1.000
_cell.length_c   1.000
_cell.angle_alpha   90.00
_cell.angle_beta   90.00
_cell.angle_gamma   90.00
#
_symmetry.space_group_name_H-M   'P 1'
#
loop_
_entity.id
_entity.type
_entity.pdbx_description
1 polymer ?
#
loop_
_entity_poly.entity_id
_entity_poly.type
_entity_poly.pdbx_seq_one_letter_code
_entity_poly.pdbx_strand_id
1 'polypeptide(L)'
;MALPPTLAKGPTFTNVHVAYTPCCPLYPARAWAEPVRCGGWGLICTPAPQSTFHCARLAVGAALQLVDAVLTGAVHNGLALVRPPGHHGQRAAANGFCVFNNVAIAAKYAKRRHGLHRILIVDWDVHHGQGIQYIFEDDPSVLYFSWHRYEHGHFWPYLRESDADAVGQGQGRGFTVNLPWNQVGMGNADYVAAFLHVLLPVAFEFDPELVLISAGFDSAIGDPEGQMRATPECFSHLTQLLQVLAGGRVCAVLEGGYHLESLSQSVCMVVKALLGDPALPLSGPMEPHHSALESIQSVRAAQAPHWKSLRQQGSTPILNPSTYSLERRASPVSPGGPKFKAAEAQASAALSSLLDQLHLNPTLPVRTAVSLTALDAALVLPADVLRQEGSAPQEETRAWARLHEALAQDKALTALGKVLHLLNGILDGQVSSGIAATPEPAAAPTLDVVIRRSLSHGARRLLCVAVGQLDRPADLADDGRNLWLNIRGKEAAAPSMFQVSVPLPGVSGDVEGRVSSCWLARSSPCPSWWGCWCGCAPDTGRQGDP
;
A
#
# COMPACT_ATOMS: atom_id res chain seq x y z
N MET A 1 -31.71 -7.92 15.94
CA MET A 1 -32.26 -6.73 16.62
C MET A 1 -31.74 -5.51 15.86
N ALA A 2 -32.61 -4.86 15.09
CA ALA A 2 -32.26 -3.69 14.28
C ALA A 2 -31.96 -2.48 15.18
N LEU A 3 -30.89 -1.76 14.90
CA LEU A 3 -30.55 -0.48 15.54
C LEU A 3 -31.10 0.66 14.66
N PRO A 4 -31.56 1.78 15.25
CA PRO A 4 -32.27 2.83 14.51
C PRO A 4 -31.30 3.68 13.65
N PRO A 5 -31.73 4.15 12.46
CA PRO A 5 -30.93 5.02 11.62
C PRO A 5 -31.31 6.49 11.87
N THR A 6 -30.41 7.32 12.38
CA THR A 6 -30.60 8.78 12.33
C THR A 6 -29.31 9.58 12.29
N LEU A 7 -29.32 10.56 11.36
CA LEU A 7 -28.45 11.74 11.14
C LEU A 7 -27.26 11.51 10.18
N ALA A 8 -27.10 12.21 9.05
CA ALA A 8 -27.81 13.33 8.43
C ALA A 8 -27.59 13.33 6.88
N LYS A 9 -28.55 13.88 6.11
CA LYS A 9 -28.44 14.12 4.66
C LYS A 9 -28.10 15.58 4.37
N GLY A 10 -27.16 15.82 3.46
CA GLY A 10 -26.87 17.08 2.76
C GLY A 10 -25.70 16.88 1.78
N PRO A 11 -25.70 17.46 0.57
CA PRO A 11 -24.76 17.12 -0.49
C PRO A 11 -23.44 17.86 -0.31
N THR A 12 -22.51 17.24 0.41
CA THR A 12 -21.07 17.44 0.26
C THR A 12 -20.44 16.06 0.41
N PHE A 13 -19.88 15.53 -0.67
CA PHE A 13 -19.15 14.27 -0.66
C PHE A 13 -17.96 14.39 0.31
N THR A 14 -18.12 13.95 1.55
CA THR A 14 -16.97 13.67 2.41
C THR A 14 -16.37 12.38 1.90
N ASN A 15 -15.20 12.44 1.25
CA ASN A 15 -14.56 11.28 0.61
C ASN A 15 -14.19 10.15 1.60
N VAL A 16 -14.14 10.46 2.90
CA VAL A 16 -13.66 9.58 3.98
C VAL A 16 -14.69 9.55 5.11
N HIS A 17 -14.98 8.35 5.63
CA HIS A 17 -15.73 8.19 6.87
C HIS A 17 -14.80 7.87 8.05
N VAL A 18 -14.96 8.58 9.17
CA VAL A 18 -14.32 8.23 10.44
C VAL A 18 -15.40 7.80 11.43
N ALA A 19 -15.46 6.50 11.72
CA ALA A 19 -16.35 5.96 12.73
C ALA A 19 -15.61 5.90 14.09
N TYR A 20 -16.28 6.23 15.19
CA TYR A 20 -15.70 6.26 16.53
C TYR A 20 -16.61 5.57 17.55
N THR A 21 -16.00 4.88 18.52
CA THR A 21 -16.68 4.37 19.72
C THR A 21 -16.45 5.33 20.90
N PRO A 22 -17.48 5.75 21.66
CA PRO A 22 -17.32 6.62 22.84
C PRO A 22 -16.26 6.10 23.81
N CYS A 23 -15.41 6.99 24.34
CA CYS A 23 -14.38 6.68 25.33
C CYS A 23 -14.95 5.90 26.54
N CYS A 24 -14.68 4.59 26.61
CA CYS A 24 -14.68 3.83 27.86
C CYS A 24 -13.48 4.34 28.73
N PRO A 25 -13.65 4.73 30.01
CA PRO A 25 -12.57 5.27 30.84
C PRO A 25 -11.35 4.34 30.91
N LEU A 26 -10.16 4.92 30.77
CA LEU A 26 -8.88 4.22 31.01
C LEU A 26 -8.78 3.85 32.49
N TYR A 27 -8.78 2.55 32.81
CA TYR A 27 -8.36 2.07 34.13
C TYR A 27 -6.94 1.50 34.03
N PRO A 28 -6.00 1.98 34.87
CA PRO A 28 -4.64 1.46 34.89
C PRO A 28 -4.63 0.00 35.35
N ALA A 29 -3.75 -0.79 34.74
CA ALA A 29 -3.56 -2.20 35.01
C ALA A 29 -3.11 -2.43 36.46
N ARG A 30 -4.04 -2.72 37.38
CA ARG A 30 -3.81 -3.46 38.64
C ARG A 30 -5.13 -3.80 39.34
N ALA A 31 -5.21 -5.05 39.78
CA ALA A 31 -6.24 -5.69 40.61
C ALA A 31 -7.54 -6.15 39.91
N TRP A 32 -7.70 -7.47 39.82
CA TRP A 32 -8.89 -8.16 39.31
C TRP A 32 -9.21 -9.37 40.21
N ALA A 33 -10.50 -9.63 40.49
CA ALA A 33 -11.00 -10.81 41.21
C ALA A 33 -12.26 -11.42 40.53
N GLU A 34 -12.33 -12.74 40.60
CA GLU A 34 -13.11 -13.84 39.94
C GLU A 34 -14.68 -13.82 39.81
N PRO A 35 -15.33 -14.85 39.17
CA PRO A 35 -14.90 -15.72 38.04
C PRO A 35 -15.98 -16.01 36.94
N VAL A 36 -15.52 -16.27 35.70
CA VAL A 36 -16.18 -17.16 34.71
C VAL A 36 -15.09 -18.11 34.17
N ARG A 37 -15.39 -19.41 34.03
CA ARG A 37 -14.41 -20.47 33.74
C ARG A 37 -13.94 -20.47 32.27
N CYS A 38 -12.63 -20.35 32.04
CA CYS A 38 -11.95 -20.69 30.78
C CYS A 38 -11.07 -21.93 30.96
N GLY A 39 -10.98 -22.77 29.94
CA GLY A 39 -9.99 -23.85 29.85
C GLY A 39 -8.68 -23.34 29.25
N GLY A 40 -7.55 -23.67 29.88
CA GLY A 40 -6.21 -23.69 29.29
C GLY A 40 -5.51 -22.35 29.04
N TRP A 41 -5.10 -21.68 30.13
CA TRP A 41 -4.12 -20.57 30.32
C TRP A 41 -3.39 -20.00 29.07
N GLY A 42 -3.31 -18.67 28.84
CA GLY A 42 -3.23 -17.58 29.81
C GLY A 42 -3.83 -16.25 29.34
N LEU A 43 -5.15 -16.15 29.37
CA LEU A 43 -5.78 -15.00 30.02
C LEU A 43 -6.13 -15.42 31.45
N ILE A 44 -5.65 -14.67 32.42
CA ILE A 44 -6.27 -14.63 33.74
C ILE A 44 -7.75 -14.31 33.49
N CYS A 45 -8.63 -15.21 33.92
CA CYS A 45 -10.08 -15.08 33.84
C CYS A 45 -10.54 -13.96 34.78
N THR A 46 -10.42 -12.71 34.33
CA THR A 46 -10.98 -11.54 35.01
C THR A 46 -12.31 -11.18 34.33
N PRO A 47 -13.39 -10.90 35.07
CA PRO A 47 -14.62 -10.39 34.46
C PRO A 47 -14.31 -9.06 33.78
N ALA A 48 -14.51 -8.99 32.47
CA ALA A 48 -14.50 -7.70 31.79
C ALA A 48 -15.65 -6.84 32.37
N PRO A 49 -15.44 -5.55 32.67
CA PRO A 49 -16.52 -4.65 33.08
C PRO A 49 -17.70 -4.75 32.10
N GLN A 50 -18.95 -4.55 32.56
CA GLN A 50 -20.13 -4.50 31.66
C GLN A 50 -19.93 -3.53 30.48
N SER A 51 -19.13 -2.47 30.71
CA SER A 51 -18.74 -1.51 29.68
C SER A 51 -17.87 -2.11 28.57
N THR A 52 -17.04 -3.12 28.81
CA THR A 52 -16.19 -3.74 27.77
C THR A 52 -16.99 -4.51 26.75
N PHE A 53 -17.99 -5.29 27.16
CA PHE A 53 -18.88 -5.99 26.21
C PHE A 53 -19.70 -4.99 25.38
N HIS A 54 -20.16 -3.91 26.01
CA HIS A 54 -20.83 -2.81 25.31
C HIS A 54 -19.90 -2.13 24.29
N CYS A 55 -18.70 -1.71 24.71
CA CYS A 55 -17.68 -1.11 23.87
C CYS A 55 -17.25 -2.06 22.72
N ALA A 56 -17.12 -3.38 22.96
CA ALA A 56 -16.86 -4.38 21.92
C ALA A 56 -17.97 -4.48 20.87
N ARG A 57 -19.25 -4.38 21.28
CA ARG A 57 -20.37 -4.32 20.32
C ARG A 57 -20.35 -3.04 19.48
N LEU A 58 -19.97 -1.91 20.08
CA LEU A 58 -19.81 -0.66 19.35
C LEU A 58 -18.63 -0.72 18.38
N ALA A 59 -17.51 -1.34 18.76
CA ALA A 59 -16.34 -1.53 17.90
C ALA A 59 -16.71 -2.31 16.63
N VAL A 60 -17.39 -3.45 16.78
CA VAL A 60 -17.94 -4.20 15.64
C VAL A 60 -18.91 -3.31 14.83
N GLY A 61 -19.84 -2.63 15.50
CA GLY A 61 -20.83 -1.78 14.83
C GLY A 61 -20.23 -0.64 14.01
N ALA A 62 -19.14 -0.04 14.48
CA ALA A 62 -18.40 1.00 13.75
C ALA A 62 -17.75 0.44 12.48
N ALA A 63 -17.13 -0.75 12.55
CA ALA A 63 -16.58 -1.42 11.37
C ALA A 63 -17.67 -1.77 10.34
N LEU A 64 -18.85 -2.23 10.79
CA LEU A 64 -19.98 -2.51 9.90
C LEU A 64 -20.52 -1.25 9.22
N GLN A 65 -20.66 -0.14 9.97
CA GLN A 65 -21.11 1.13 9.41
C GLN A 65 -20.14 1.68 8.36
N LEU A 66 -18.84 1.55 8.60
CA LEU A 66 -17.82 1.93 7.62
C LEU A 66 -17.94 1.09 6.33
N VAL A 67 -18.11 -0.23 6.46
CA VAL A 67 -18.33 -1.12 5.31
C VAL A 67 -19.60 -0.73 4.54
N ASP A 68 -20.71 -0.46 5.23
CA ASP A 68 -21.94 0.00 4.58
C ASP A 68 -21.69 1.31 3.82
N ALA A 69 -21.09 2.30 4.46
CA ALA A 69 -20.85 3.61 3.84
C ALA A 69 -19.99 3.51 2.57
N VAL A 70 -18.93 2.68 2.58
CA VAL A 70 -18.06 2.45 1.42
C VAL A 70 -18.77 1.68 0.32
N LEU A 71 -19.45 0.58 0.65
CA LEU A 71 -20.08 -0.29 -0.35
C LEU A 71 -21.35 0.32 -0.97
N THR A 72 -22.04 1.23 -0.27
CA THR A 72 -23.15 2.00 -0.85
C THR A 72 -22.70 3.24 -1.61
N GLY A 73 -21.39 3.53 -1.65
CA GLY A 73 -20.83 4.72 -2.30
C GLY A 73 -21.13 6.04 -1.58
N ALA A 74 -21.47 5.99 -0.29
CA ALA A 74 -21.64 7.21 0.52
C ALA A 74 -20.31 7.90 0.78
N VAL A 75 -19.22 7.11 0.85
CA VAL A 75 -17.82 7.56 0.90
C VAL A 75 -16.97 6.65 0.02
N HIS A 76 -15.76 7.08 -0.34
CA HIS A 76 -14.84 6.24 -1.12
C HIS A 76 -14.13 5.20 -0.24
N ASN A 77 -13.72 5.61 0.96
CA ASN A 77 -12.95 4.82 1.92
C ASN A 77 -13.16 5.34 3.35
N GLY A 78 -12.49 4.75 4.34
CA GLY A 78 -12.52 5.31 5.70
C GLY A 78 -11.76 4.52 6.76
N LEU A 79 -11.82 5.02 7.99
CA LEU A 79 -11.14 4.49 9.18
C LEU A 79 -12.13 4.38 10.35
N ALA A 80 -12.17 3.24 11.02
CA ALA A 80 -12.89 3.05 12.28
C ALA A 80 -11.90 3.10 13.46
N LEU A 81 -11.98 4.15 14.27
CA LEU A 81 -11.21 4.31 15.50
C LEU A 81 -11.96 3.62 16.65
N VAL A 82 -11.62 2.37 16.90
CA VAL A 82 -12.36 1.48 17.81
C VAL A 82 -11.48 0.93 18.92
N ARG A 83 -12.09 0.70 20.08
CA ARG A 83 -11.53 -0.16 21.15
C ARG A 83 -12.67 -0.95 21.80
N PRO A 84 -12.49 -2.22 22.19
CA PRO A 84 -11.28 -3.04 22.06
C PRO A 84 -10.93 -3.44 20.60
N PRO A 85 -9.66 -3.85 20.35
CA PRO A 85 -9.24 -4.44 19.08
C PRO A 85 -9.95 -5.78 18.79
N GLY A 86 -9.71 -6.36 17.62
CA GLY A 86 -10.40 -7.55 17.16
C GLY A 86 -9.57 -8.68 16.54
N HIS A 87 -8.42 -8.44 15.91
CA HIS A 87 -7.80 -9.44 15.03
C HIS A 87 -7.42 -10.78 15.71
N HIS A 88 -7.21 -10.81 17.03
CA HIS A 88 -6.99 -12.05 17.80
C HIS A 88 -8.27 -12.75 18.25
N GLY A 89 -9.43 -12.09 18.17
CA GLY A 89 -10.71 -12.64 18.60
C GLY A 89 -11.02 -13.93 17.84
N GLN A 90 -11.25 -15.02 18.56
CA GLN A 90 -11.51 -16.34 17.99
C GLN A 90 -13.00 -16.67 18.04
N ARG A 91 -13.40 -17.76 17.38
CA ARG A 91 -14.80 -18.21 17.34
C ARG A 91 -15.42 -18.40 18.73
N ALA A 92 -14.64 -18.86 19.70
CA ALA A 92 -15.12 -19.21 21.05
C ALA A 92 -14.19 -18.72 22.17
N ALA A 93 -13.27 -17.78 21.89
CA ALA A 93 -12.34 -17.26 22.87
C ALA A 93 -11.98 -15.79 22.59
N ALA A 94 -11.92 -14.99 23.66
CA ALA A 94 -11.22 -13.72 23.67
C ALA A 94 -9.71 -13.97 23.79
N ASN A 95 -8.89 -13.18 23.12
CA ASN A 95 -7.44 -13.34 23.09
C ASN A 95 -6.76 -11.99 22.77
N GLY A 96 -5.55 -11.73 23.27
CA GLY A 96 -4.77 -10.53 22.89
C GLY A 96 -5.54 -9.22 22.97
N PHE A 97 -6.20 -8.93 24.10
CA PHE A 97 -7.07 -7.75 24.27
C PHE A 97 -8.35 -7.70 23.39
N CYS A 98 -8.54 -8.66 22.49
CA CYS A 98 -9.66 -8.74 21.57
C CYS A 98 -10.81 -9.55 22.15
N VAL A 99 -12.02 -8.98 22.11
CA VAL A 99 -13.26 -9.66 22.55
C VAL A 99 -13.99 -10.29 21.36
N PHE A 100 -14.22 -9.49 20.31
CA PHE A 100 -14.81 -9.94 19.05
C PHE A 100 -13.88 -9.59 17.91
N ASN A 101 -13.90 -10.38 16.85
CA ASN A 101 -13.09 -10.12 15.67
C ASN A 101 -13.77 -9.10 14.74
N ASN A 102 -13.51 -7.81 14.98
CA ASN A 102 -14.12 -6.69 14.26
C ASN A 102 -14.00 -6.85 12.74
N VAL A 103 -12.77 -7.08 12.25
CA VAL A 103 -12.46 -7.18 10.82
C VAL A 103 -13.03 -8.46 10.20
N ALA A 104 -12.92 -9.62 10.86
CA ALA A 104 -13.50 -10.85 10.33
C ALA A 104 -15.05 -10.80 10.29
N ILE A 105 -15.68 -10.17 11.28
CA ILE A 105 -17.13 -9.93 11.27
C ILE A 105 -17.50 -8.99 10.12
N ALA A 106 -16.73 -7.93 9.88
CA ALA A 106 -16.93 -7.00 8.76
C ALA A 106 -16.81 -7.69 7.40
N ALA A 107 -15.83 -8.56 7.20
CA ALA A 107 -15.69 -9.36 5.98
C ALA A 107 -16.90 -10.29 5.77
N LYS A 108 -17.31 -11.07 6.79
CA LYS A 108 -18.49 -11.94 6.70
C LYS A 108 -19.77 -11.14 6.47
N TYR A 109 -19.88 -9.95 7.05
CA TYR A 109 -20.99 -9.04 6.82
C TYR A 109 -21.04 -8.55 5.37
N ALA A 110 -19.92 -8.08 4.82
CA ALA A 110 -19.84 -7.65 3.42
C ALA A 110 -20.26 -8.76 2.45
N LYS A 111 -19.78 -10.00 2.65
CA LYS A 111 -20.22 -11.16 1.85
C LYS A 111 -21.73 -11.40 1.94
N ARG A 112 -22.30 -11.41 3.15
CA ARG A 112 -23.71 -11.74 3.38
C ARG A 112 -24.69 -10.64 2.98
N ARG A 113 -24.34 -9.38 3.28
CA ARG A 113 -25.23 -8.23 3.13
C ARG A 113 -25.11 -7.55 1.76
N HIS A 114 -23.91 -7.55 1.20
CA HIS A 114 -23.58 -6.85 -0.05
C HIS A 114 -23.15 -7.79 -1.17
N GLY A 115 -23.08 -9.10 -0.90
CA GLY A 115 -22.86 -10.12 -1.95
C GLY A 115 -21.43 -10.21 -2.46
N LEU A 116 -20.44 -9.74 -1.71
CA LEU A 116 -19.04 -9.79 -2.14
C LEU A 116 -18.51 -11.23 -2.21
N HIS A 117 -17.66 -11.48 -3.19
CA HIS A 117 -17.03 -12.75 -3.50
C HIS A 117 -15.51 -12.77 -3.28
N ARG A 118 -14.84 -11.60 -3.26
CA ARG A 118 -13.39 -11.50 -3.02
C ARG A 118 -13.08 -10.34 -2.08
N ILE A 119 -12.64 -10.65 -0.87
CA ILE A 119 -12.26 -9.64 0.13
C ILE A 119 -10.80 -9.84 0.49
N LEU A 120 -10.01 -8.77 0.42
CA LEU A 120 -8.64 -8.77 0.92
C LEU A 120 -8.63 -8.20 2.34
N ILE A 121 -8.04 -8.91 3.28
CA ILE A 121 -7.71 -8.42 4.61
C ILE A 121 -6.19 -8.25 4.69
N VAL A 122 -5.74 -7.02 4.96
CA VAL A 122 -4.34 -6.68 5.19
C VAL A 122 -4.15 -6.37 6.67
N ASP A 123 -3.38 -7.20 7.35
CA ASP A 123 -3.05 -7.04 8.76
C ASP A 123 -1.61 -6.57 8.89
N TRP A 124 -1.46 -5.28 9.22
CA TRP A 124 -0.16 -4.66 9.39
C TRP A 124 0.18 -4.41 10.87
N ASP A 125 -0.66 -4.89 11.79
CA ASP A 125 -0.34 -4.96 13.22
C ASP A 125 0.94 -5.78 13.40
N VAL A 126 1.72 -5.47 14.44
CA VAL A 126 2.97 -6.20 14.67
C VAL A 126 2.74 -7.62 15.18
N HIS A 127 1.54 -7.94 15.65
CA HIS A 127 1.15 -9.27 16.09
C HIS A 127 0.37 -10.03 15.01
N HIS A 128 0.55 -11.35 14.98
CA HIS A 128 -0.22 -12.19 14.08
C HIS A 128 -1.70 -12.22 14.49
N GLY A 129 -2.60 -11.80 13.61
CA GLY A 129 -4.04 -11.90 13.78
C GLY A 129 -4.58 -13.33 13.56
N GLN A 130 -4.09 -14.29 14.35
CA GLN A 130 -4.47 -15.70 14.29
C GLN A 130 -6.00 -15.93 14.32
N GLY A 131 -6.76 -15.06 14.99
CA GLY A 131 -8.21 -15.10 14.98
C GLY A 131 -8.81 -14.95 13.58
N ILE A 132 -8.27 -14.03 12.77
CA ILE A 132 -8.67 -13.85 11.36
C ILE A 132 -8.27 -15.07 10.54
N GLN A 133 -7.01 -15.53 10.67
CA GLN A 133 -6.52 -16.71 9.98
C GLN A 133 -7.44 -17.93 10.20
N TYR A 134 -7.72 -18.27 11.46
CA TYR A 134 -8.58 -19.43 11.78
C TYR A 134 -10.00 -19.30 11.23
N ILE A 135 -10.54 -18.08 11.12
CA ILE A 135 -11.90 -17.84 10.65
C ILE A 135 -12.04 -18.08 9.14
N PHE A 136 -10.96 -17.88 8.37
CA PHE A 136 -10.94 -17.94 6.90
C PHE A 136 -9.97 -18.97 6.32
N GLU A 137 -9.35 -19.81 7.16
CA GLU A 137 -8.34 -20.81 6.79
C GLU A 137 -8.77 -21.69 5.60
N ASP A 138 -10.06 -22.01 5.49
CA ASP A 138 -10.66 -22.83 4.44
C ASP A 138 -11.50 -22.04 3.40
N ASP A 139 -11.53 -20.70 3.46
CA ASP A 139 -12.39 -19.83 2.65
C ASP A 139 -11.61 -19.08 1.54
N PRO A 140 -11.62 -19.55 0.29
CA PRO A 140 -10.89 -18.92 -0.81
C PRO A 140 -11.45 -17.56 -1.25
N SER A 141 -12.61 -17.14 -0.72
CA SER A 141 -13.17 -15.82 -1.02
C SER A 141 -12.58 -14.70 -0.16
N VAL A 142 -11.77 -15.04 0.85
CA VAL A 142 -11.09 -14.07 1.70
C VAL A 142 -9.59 -14.34 1.66
N LEU A 143 -8.83 -13.41 1.08
CA LEU A 143 -7.37 -13.43 1.13
C LEU A 143 -6.93 -12.69 2.39
N TYR A 144 -6.26 -13.39 3.31
CA TYR A 144 -5.67 -12.81 4.50
C TYR A 144 -4.16 -12.69 4.33
N PHE A 145 -3.65 -11.46 4.45
CA PHE A 145 -2.22 -11.17 4.54
C PHE A 145 -1.91 -10.62 5.92
N SER A 146 -0.88 -11.14 6.57
CA SER A 146 -0.34 -10.58 7.81
C SER A 146 1.17 -10.60 7.75
N TRP A 147 1.79 -9.44 7.98
CA TRP A 147 3.13 -9.48 8.57
C TRP A 147 3.01 -9.48 10.09
N HIS A 148 4.07 -9.86 10.78
CA HIS A 148 4.12 -9.80 12.25
C HIS A 148 5.52 -10.09 12.75
N ARG A 149 5.88 -9.56 13.91
CA ARG A 149 7.05 -10.01 14.65
C ARG A 149 6.85 -11.49 15.01
N TYR A 150 7.85 -12.30 14.71
CA TYR A 150 7.78 -13.75 14.90
C TYR A 150 8.97 -14.28 15.69
N GLU A 151 10.18 -13.82 15.34
CA GLU A 151 11.45 -14.26 15.95
C GLU A 151 11.50 -15.80 16.06
N HIS A 152 11.23 -16.49 14.96
CA HIS A 152 11.19 -17.96 14.88
C HIS A 152 10.18 -18.64 15.83
N GLY A 153 9.09 -17.96 16.16
CA GLY A 153 8.07 -18.42 17.11
C GLY A 153 8.35 -18.04 18.57
N HIS A 154 9.36 -17.19 18.82
CA HIS A 154 9.70 -16.68 20.15
C HIS A 154 9.00 -15.37 20.51
N PHE A 155 8.21 -14.80 19.61
CA PHE A 155 7.34 -13.66 19.93
C PHE A 155 5.88 -14.09 20.05
N TRP A 156 5.13 -13.40 20.91
CA TRP A 156 3.70 -13.69 21.13
C TRP A 156 2.94 -13.52 19.80
N PRO A 157 2.03 -14.44 19.43
CA PRO A 157 1.39 -15.48 20.26
C PRO A 157 2.10 -16.85 20.33
N TYR A 158 3.35 -16.98 19.87
CA TYR A 158 4.16 -18.20 19.93
C TYR A 158 3.59 -19.39 19.14
N LEU A 159 2.94 -19.11 18.02
CA LEU A 159 2.20 -20.08 17.23
C LEU A 159 3.02 -20.56 16.03
N ARG A 160 3.07 -21.87 15.81
CA ARG A 160 3.77 -22.45 14.65
C ARG A 160 3.09 -22.07 13.34
N GLU A 161 1.76 -21.96 13.39
CA GLU A 161 0.90 -21.60 12.27
C GLU A 161 0.98 -20.11 11.88
N SER A 162 1.77 -19.30 12.57
CA SER A 162 2.12 -17.93 12.14
C SER A 162 3.31 -17.92 11.16
N ASP A 163 3.99 -19.05 10.96
CA ASP A 163 5.11 -19.13 10.01
C ASP A 163 4.65 -19.07 8.54
N ALA A 164 5.59 -18.82 7.63
CA ALA A 164 5.35 -18.59 6.21
C ALA A 164 4.69 -19.77 5.45
N ASP A 165 4.85 -21.00 5.94
CA ASP A 165 4.34 -22.21 5.32
C ASP A 165 2.90 -22.56 5.73
N ALA A 166 2.33 -21.83 6.68
CA ALA A 166 0.90 -21.88 7.00
C ALA A 166 0.09 -21.10 5.95
N VAL A 167 -0.20 -21.76 4.83
CA VAL A 167 -0.81 -21.14 3.65
C VAL A 167 -2.33 -21.33 3.55
N GLY A 168 -3.00 -21.73 4.62
CA GLY A 168 -4.42 -22.10 4.62
C GLY A 168 -4.67 -23.60 4.40
N GLN A 169 -5.94 -24.00 4.45
CA GLN A 169 -6.38 -25.39 4.44
C GLN A 169 -7.51 -25.62 3.42
N GLY A 170 -7.69 -26.87 2.99
CA GLY A 170 -8.77 -27.25 2.08
C GLY A 170 -8.81 -26.39 0.81
N GLN A 171 -9.95 -25.74 0.56
CA GLN A 171 -10.14 -24.85 -0.58
C GLN A 171 -9.46 -23.48 -0.40
N GLY A 172 -9.15 -23.08 0.84
CA GLY A 172 -8.46 -21.83 1.17
C GLY A 172 -6.93 -21.90 1.06
N ARG A 173 -6.34 -23.02 0.59
CA ARG A 173 -4.88 -23.10 0.37
C ARG A 173 -4.41 -22.05 -0.64
N GLY A 174 -3.47 -21.22 -0.21
CA GLY A 174 -2.95 -20.05 -0.92
C GLY A 174 -3.58 -18.72 -0.49
N PHE A 175 -4.67 -18.74 0.29
CA PHE A 175 -5.41 -17.54 0.69
C PHE A 175 -5.08 -17.05 2.11
N THR A 176 -4.15 -17.70 2.80
CA THR A 176 -3.48 -17.18 3.99
C THR A 176 -2.02 -16.91 3.62
N VAL A 177 -1.55 -15.67 3.83
CA VAL A 177 -0.18 -15.23 3.54
C VAL A 177 0.43 -14.62 4.80
N ASN A 178 1.20 -15.42 5.52
CA ASN A 178 1.95 -14.98 6.70
C ASN A 178 3.37 -14.54 6.32
N LEU A 179 3.79 -13.37 6.77
CA LEU A 179 5.14 -12.83 6.60
C LEU A 179 5.78 -12.60 7.98
N PRO A 180 6.48 -13.63 8.51
CA PRO A 180 7.07 -13.56 9.85
C PRO A 180 8.38 -12.74 9.84
N TRP A 181 8.44 -11.67 10.62
CA TRP A 181 9.67 -10.95 10.89
C TRP A 181 10.49 -11.68 11.95
N ASN A 182 11.62 -12.25 11.53
CA ASN A 182 12.51 -13.01 12.41
C ASN A 182 13.55 -12.17 13.16
N GLN A 183 13.53 -10.85 12.97
CA GLN A 183 14.28 -9.87 13.76
C GLN A 183 13.41 -8.64 14.04
N VAL A 184 13.70 -7.94 15.13
CA VAL A 184 13.14 -6.61 15.43
C VAL A 184 13.84 -5.52 14.62
N GLY A 185 13.26 -4.32 14.61
CA GLY A 185 13.87 -3.16 13.99
C GLY A 185 13.59 -2.99 12.50
N MET A 186 12.65 -3.75 11.94
CA MET A 186 12.18 -3.60 10.56
C MET A 186 11.67 -2.16 10.34
N GLY A 187 12.05 -1.57 9.22
CA GLY A 187 11.79 -0.18 8.88
C GLY A 187 11.01 -0.01 7.57
N ASN A 188 11.00 1.24 7.08
CA ASN A 188 10.26 1.64 5.88
C ASN A 188 10.58 0.75 4.65
N ALA A 189 11.87 0.44 4.45
CA ALA A 189 12.33 -0.38 3.33
C ALA A 189 11.76 -1.81 3.37
N ASP A 190 11.73 -2.42 4.55
CA ASP A 190 11.26 -3.79 4.76
C ASP A 190 9.76 -3.90 4.48
N TYR A 191 8.99 -2.93 4.97
CA TYR A 191 7.54 -2.88 4.83
C TYR A 191 7.14 -2.63 3.37
N VAL A 192 7.81 -1.69 2.69
CA VAL A 192 7.59 -1.44 1.26
C VAL A 192 8.01 -2.67 0.44
N ALA A 193 9.12 -3.33 0.77
CA ALA A 193 9.56 -4.55 0.08
C ALA A 193 8.54 -5.70 0.23
N ALA A 194 7.98 -5.90 1.42
CA ALA A 194 6.90 -6.86 1.65
C ALA A 194 5.68 -6.57 0.75
N PHE A 195 5.31 -5.29 0.61
CA PHE A 195 4.20 -4.89 -0.25
C PHE A 195 4.51 -5.15 -1.73
N LEU A 196 5.65 -4.67 -2.22
CA LEU A 196 6.00 -4.75 -3.63
C LEU A 196 6.30 -6.18 -4.10
N HIS A 197 6.87 -7.03 -3.25
CA HIS A 197 7.35 -8.36 -3.63
C HIS A 197 6.48 -9.53 -3.17
N VAL A 198 5.48 -9.28 -2.30
CA VAL A 198 4.55 -10.32 -1.83
C VAL A 198 3.10 -9.87 -1.99
N LEU A 199 2.67 -8.86 -1.21
CA LEU A 199 1.25 -8.53 -1.08
C LEU A 199 0.65 -8.02 -2.40
N LEU A 200 1.23 -7.00 -3.02
CA LEU A 200 0.63 -6.39 -4.22
C LEU A 200 0.56 -7.36 -5.41
N PRO A 201 1.60 -8.14 -5.75
CA PRO A 201 1.49 -9.15 -6.81
C PRO A 201 0.31 -10.11 -6.61
N VAL A 202 0.15 -10.62 -5.39
CA VAL A 202 -0.95 -11.52 -5.01
C VAL A 202 -2.30 -10.79 -5.05
N ALA A 203 -2.37 -9.58 -4.51
CA ALA A 203 -3.60 -8.78 -4.46
C ALA A 203 -4.10 -8.38 -5.85
N PHE A 204 -3.20 -8.03 -6.78
CA PHE A 204 -3.56 -7.76 -8.17
C PHE A 204 -4.06 -9.01 -8.89
N GLU A 205 -3.47 -10.19 -8.63
CA GLU A 205 -3.96 -11.47 -9.17
C GLU A 205 -5.31 -11.88 -8.56
N PHE A 206 -5.54 -11.57 -7.29
CA PHE A 206 -6.79 -11.84 -6.57
C PHE A 206 -7.93 -10.89 -6.96
N ASP A 207 -7.63 -9.65 -7.37
CA ASP A 207 -8.61 -8.63 -7.79
C ASP A 207 -9.76 -8.46 -6.77
N PRO A 208 -9.46 -8.01 -5.52
CA PRO A 208 -10.45 -7.91 -4.46
C PRO A 208 -11.53 -6.86 -4.77
N GLU A 209 -12.73 -7.10 -4.24
CA GLU A 209 -13.87 -6.19 -4.34
C GLU A 209 -13.96 -5.23 -3.15
N LEU A 210 -13.27 -5.53 -2.05
CA LEU A 210 -13.12 -4.71 -0.86
C LEU A 210 -11.78 -5.03 -0.20
N VAL A 211 -11.10 -3.98 0.29
CA VAL A 211 -9.91 -4.12 1.14
C VAL A 211 -10.28 -3.70 2.56
N LEU A 212 -10.05 -4.60 3.52
CA LEU A 212 -10.12 -4.33 4.95
C LEU A 212 -8.69 -4.28 5.51
N ILE A 213 -8.38 -3.28 6.32
CA ILE A 213 -7.08 -3.17 6.99
C ILE A 213 -7.28 -3.37 8.49
N SER A 214 -6.66 -4.42 9.04
CA SER A 214 -6.41 -4.53 10.49
C SER A 214 -5.26 -3.60 10.82
N ALA A 215 -5.60 -2.38 11.23
CA ALA A 215 -4.69 -1.25 11.29
C ALA A 215 -4.09 -1.09 12.69
N GLY A 216 -3.15 -1.96 13.04
CA GLY A 216 -2.32 -1.84 14.24
C GLY A 216 -1.10 -0.96 14.02
N PHE A 217 -0.82 -0.04 14.95
CA PHE A 217 0.32 0.88 14.84
C PHE A 217 1.44 0.57 15.85
N ASP A 218 1.40 -0.62 16.45
CA ASP A 218 2.51 -1.15 17.24
C ASP A 218 3.67 -1.65 16.36
N SER A 219 3.46 -1.72 15.04
CA SER A 219 4.50 -1.92 14.02
C SER A 219 5.30 -0.65 13.70
N ALA A 220 5.00 0.48 14.35
CA ALA A 220 5.66 1.77 14.15
C ALA A 220 6.84 1.99 15.11
N ILE A 221 7.67 2.99 14.79
CA ILE A 221 8.81 3.39 15.60
C ILE A 221 8.36 3.82 17.02
N GLY A 222 9.13 3.41 18.02
CA GLY A 222 8.90 3.77 19.42
C GLY A 222 7.92 2.87 20.17
N ASP A 223 7.22 1.97 19.49
CA ASP A 223 6.30 1.04 20.16
C ASP A 223 7.05 0.02 21.05
N PRO A 224 6.63 -0.16 22.32
CA PRO A 224 7.32 -1.05 23.25
C PRO A 224 7.16 -2.54 22.92
N GLU A 225 6.03 -2.94 22.31
CA GLU A 225 5.76 -4.34 21.98
C GLU A 225 6.42 -4.70 20.65
N GLY A 226 6.21 -3.88 19.61
CA GLY A 226 6.70 -4.19 18.28
C GLY A 226 8.21 -4.04 18.12
N GLN A 227 8.81 -3.01 18.72
CA GLN A 227 10.25 -2.71 18.61
C GLN A 227 10.72 -2.58 17.15
N MET A 228 9.82 -2.14 16.27
CA MET A 228 10.08 -1.85 14.87
C MET A 228 10.52 -0.40 14.69
N ARG A 229 10.89 -0.02 13.47
CA ARG A 229 11.47 1.28 13.13
C ARG A 229 10.82 1.95 11.92
N ALA A 230 9.68 1.44 11.45
CA ALA A 230 8.91 2.10 10.42
C ALA A 230 8.38 3.44 10.94
N THR A 231 8.59 4.51 10.18
CA THR A 231 8.14 5.85 10.56
C THR A 231 6.68 6.05 10.19
N PRO A 232 5.94 6.96 10.87
CA PRO A 232 4.51 7.12 10.63
C PRO A 232 4.14 7.44 9.17
N GLU A 233 4.99 8.17 8.44
CA GLU A 233 4.76 8.45 7.02
C GLU A 233 4.72 7.17 6.15
N CYS A 234 5.38 6.08 6.57
CA CYS A 234 5.32 4.80 5.87
C CYS A 234 3.87 4.31 5.71
N PHE A 235 3.04 4.42 6.74
CA PHE A 235 1.64 3.97 6.68
C PHE A 235 0.79 4.75 5.68
N SER A 236 1.17 6.00 5.33
CA SER A 236 0.51 6.73 4.24
C SER A 236 0.81 6.09 2.87
N HIS A 237 2.06 5.70 2.62
CA HIS A 237 2.46 4.99 1.40
C HIS A 237 1.77 3.63 1.30
N LEU A 238 1.77 2.86 2.39
CA LEU A 238 1.09 1.55 2.42
C LEU A 238 -0.41 1.70 2.14
N THR A 239 -1.05 2.71 2.70
CA THR A 239 -2.47 3.02 2.44
C THR A 239 -2.71 3.37 0.97
N GLN A 240 -1.89 4.24 0.37
CA GLN A 240 -2.00 4.62 -1.04
C GLN A 240 -1.79 3.43 -1.98
N LEU A 241 -0.84 2.55 -1.67
CA LEU A 241 -0.61 1.31 -2.42
C LEU A 241 -1.82 0.36 -2.37
N LEU A 242 -2.67 0.43 -1.35
CA LEU A 242 -3.90 -0.36 -1.27
C LEU A 242 -5.11 0.32 -1.93
N GLN A 243 -5.11 1.65 -2.03
CA GLN A 243 -6.21 2.41 -2.66
C GLN A 243 -6.32 2.18 -4.18
N VAL A 244 -5.28 1.67 -4.84
CA VAL A 244 -5.35 1.29 -6.26
C VAL A 244 -6.16 0.00 -6.47
N LEU A 245 -6.39 -0.78 -5.42
CA LEU A 245 -7.18 -2.01 -5.44
C LEU A 245 -8.66 -1.70 -5.19
N ALA A 246 -9.54 -2.63 -5.57
CA ALA A 246 -10.98 -2.55 -5.29
C ALA A 246 -11.64 -1.20 -5.67
N GLY A 247 -11.09 -0.47 -6.65
CA GLY A 247 -11.55 0.88 -7.03
C GLY A 247 -11.52 1.88 -5.87
N GLY A 248 -10.56 1.77 -4.95
CA GLY A 248 -10.41 2.65 -3.80
C GLY A 248 -11.25 2.28 -2.57
N ARG A 249 -12.01 1.18 -2.61
CA ARG A 249 -12.84 0.71 -1.49
C ARG A 249 -11.97 0.09 -0.39
N VAL A 250 -11.46 0.96 0.48
CA VAL A 250 -10.58 0.61 1.60
C VAL A 250 -11.25 0.98 2.93
N CYS A 251 -11.35 0.03 3.85
CA CYS A 251 -11.83 0.26 5.21
C CYS A 251 -10.74 -0.14 6.21
N ALA A 252 -10.13 0.83 6.89
CA ALA A 252 -9.21 0.57 7.98
C ALA A 252 -9.95 0.48 9.32
N VAL A 253 -9.53 -0.44 10.19
CA VAL A 253 -10.08 -0.62 11.54
C VAL A 253 -8.93 -0.66 12.52
N LEU A 254 -8.94 0.22 13.51
CA LEU A 254 -7.86 0.32 14.51
C LEU A 254 -7.73 -0.99 15.31
N GLU A 255 -6.50 -1.49 15.42
CA GLU A 255 -6.10 -2.66 16.22
C GLU A 255 -5.14 -2.23 17.36
N GLY A 256 -3.89 -2.68 17.36
CA GLY A 256 -2.85 -2.33 18.33
C GLY A 256 -2.19 -0.95 18.14
N GLY A 257 -1.18 -0.68 18.97
CA GLY A 257 -0.45 0.60 19.02
C GLY A 257 -0.44 1.19 20.43
N TYR A 258 0.72 1.16 21.07
CA TYR A 258 0.87 1.41 22.51
C TYR A 258 1.81 2.57 22.83
N HIS A 259 2.60 3.03 21.86
CA HIS A 259 3.31 4.31 21.94
C HIS A 259 2.42 5.46 21.40
N LEU A 260 1.81 6.22 22.32
CA LEU A 260 0.73 7.17 22.02
C LEU A 260 1.05 8.21 20.93
N GLU A 261 2.27 8.76 20.92
CA GLU A 261 2.66 9.75 19.93
C GLU A 261 2.76 9.11 18.54
N SER A 262 3.48 7.99 18.43
CA SER A 262 3.65 7.24 17.19
C SER A 262 2.32 6.72 16.64
N LEU A 263 1.44 6.22 17.53
CA LEU A 263 0.06 5.85 17.20
C LEU A 263 -0.69 7.04 16.58
N SER A 264 -0.71 8.19 17.27
CA SER A 264 -1.46 9.36 16.81
C SER A 264 -0.97 9.90 15.47
N GLN A 265 0.36 9.96 15.28
CA GLN A 265 0.97 10.42 14.03
C GLN A 265 0.71 9.42 12.89
N SER A 266 0.77 8.11 13.15
CA SER A 266 0.52 7.08 12.13
C SER A 266 -0.94 7.08 11.69
N VAL A 267 -1.89 7.23 12.63
CA VAL A 267 -3.31 7.44 12.33
C VAL A 267 -3.50 8.68 11.45
N CYS A 268 -2.87 9.81 11.78
CA CYS A 268 -2.93 11.02 10.98
C CYS A 268 -2.41 10.79 9.55
N MET A 269 -1.30 10.06 9.39
CA MET A 269 -0.73 9.75 8.06
C MET A 269 -1.64 8.84 7.24
N VAL A 270 -2.30 7.86 7.86
CA VAL A 270 -3.33 7.04 7.18
C VAL A 270 -4.52 7.89 6.76
N VAL A 271 -5.05 8.74 7.64
CA VAL A 271 -6.19 9.61 7.31
C VAL A 271 -5.84 10.58 6.16
N LYS A 272 -4.63 11.14 6.14
CA LYS A 272 -4.14 11.96 5.02
C LYS A 272 -4.14 11.20 3.70
N ALA A 273 -3.63 9.96 3.69
CA ALA A 273 -3.71 9.10 2.51
C ALA A 273 -5.16 8.81 2.09
N LEU A 274 -6.06 8.53 3.05
CA LEU A 274 -7.49 8.33 2.79
C LEU A 274 -8.16 9.55 2.14
N LEU A 275 -7.77 10.76 2.54
CA LEU A 275 -8.20 12.04 1.95
C LEU A 275 -7.53 12.35 0.59
N GLY A 276 -6.59 11.52 0.14
CA GLY A 276 -5.84 11.70 -1.10
C GLY A 276 -4.75 12.78 -1.02
N ASP A 277 -4.30 13.15 0.18
CA ASP A 277 -3.19 14.08 0.34
C ASP A 277 -1.89 13.44 -0.21
N PRO A 278 -0.99 14.23 -0.82
CA PRO A 278 0.31 13.73 -1.27
C PRO A 278 1.09 13.06 -0.13
N ALA A 279 1.67 11.89 -0.39
CA ALA A 279 2.51 11.25 0.61
C ALA A 279 3.81 12.03 0.81
N LEU A 280 4.23 12.16 2.07
CA LEU A 280 5.55 12.69 2.38
C LEU A 280 6.64 11.74 1.90
N PRO A 281 7.82 12.23 1.49
CA PRO A 281 8.95 11.37 1.19
C PRO A 281 9.29 10.43 2.37
N LEU A 282 9.60 9.18 2.07
CA LEU A 282 10.05 8.24 3.10
C LEU A 282 11.42 8.67 3.63
N SER A 283 11.53 8.75 4.95
CA SER A 283 12.79 9.03 5.65
C SER A 283 13.65 7.77 5.78
N GLY A 284 14.97 7.96 5.85
CA GLY A 284 15.93 6.88 6.13
C GLY A 284 16.40 6.09 4.90
N PRO A 285 17.30 5.10 5.09
CA PRO A 285 17.78 4.24 4.01
C PRO A 285 16.65 3.35 3.48
N MET A 286 16.55 3.23 2.15
CA MET A 286 15.57 2.38 1.46
C MET A 286 16.19 1.05 1.02
N GLU A 287 16.97 0.44 1.91
CA GLU A 287 17.57 -0.89 1.72
C GLU A 287 16.98 -1.85 2.77
N PRO A 288 16.28 -2.92 2.36
CA PRO A 288 15.70 -3.87 3.31
C PRO A 288 16.78 -4.62 4.12
N HIS A 289 16.47 -4.91 5.38
CA HIS A 289 17.24 -5.82 6.21
C HIS A 289 17.37 -7.19 5.56
N HIS A 290 18.54 -7.83 5.73
CA HIS A 290 18.77 -9.17 5.22
C HIS A 290 17.72 -10.18 5.74
N SER A 291 17.38 -10.11 7.03
CA SER A 291 16.35 -10.96 7.63
C SER A 291 14.95 -10.73 7.03
N ALA A 292 14.65 -9.50 6.59
CA ALA A 292 13.40 -9.22 5.89
C ALA A 292 13.40 -9.88 4.50
N LEU A 293 14.52 -9.82 3.78
CA LEU A 293 14.67 -10.48 2.47
C LEU A 293 14.52 -12.01 2.58
N GLU A 294 15.12 -12.64 3.59
CA GLU A 294 14.96 -14.07 3.86
C GLU A 294 13.49 -14.44 4.13
N SER A 295 12.80 -13.62 4.94
CA SER A 295 11.38 -13.81 5.26
C SER A 295 10.52 -13.66 3.99
N ILE A 296 10.74 -12.62 3.19
CA ILE A 296 10.07 -12.39 1.90
C ILE A 296 10.29 -13.57 0.94
N GLN A 297 11.53 -14.07 0.83
CA GLN A 297 11.83 -15.22 -0.03
C GLN A 297 11.12 -16.49 0.43
N SER A 298 11.07 -16.73 1.75
CA SER A 298 10.38 -17.88 2.35
C SER A 298 8.88 -17.85 2.04
N VAL A 299 8.23 -16.69 2.20
CA VAL A 299 6.82 -16.50 1.84
C VAL A 299 6.58 -16.69 0.36
N ARG A 300 7.44 -16.11 -0.50
CA ARG A 300 7.32 -16.28 -1.96
C ARG A 300 7.43 -17.75 -2.36
N ALA A 301 8.34 -18.51 -1.74
CA ALA A 301 8.47 -19.94 -1.98
C ALA A 301 7.23 -20.72 -1.55
N ALA A 302 6.68 -20.43 -0.36
CA ALA A 302 5.45 -21.06 0.13
C ALA A 302 4.23 -20.77 -0.76
N GLN A 303 4.16 -19.55 -1.32
CA GLN A 303 3.01 -19.08 -2.09
C GLN A 303 3.10 -19.31 -3.60
N ALA A 304 4.29 -19.54 -4.16
CA ALA A 304 4.51 -19.74 -5.59
C ALA A 304 3.66 -20.87 -6.23
N PRO A 305 3.35 -22.01 -5.57
CA PRO A 305 2.44 -23.00 -6.11
C PRO A 305 1.04 -22.45 -6.38
N HIS A 306 0.60 -21.48 -5.57
CA HIS A 306 -0.76 -20.95 -5.53
C HIS A 306 -0.96 -19.70 -6.41
N TRP A 307 0.08 -18.88 -6.59
CA TRP A 307 0.00 -17.58 -7.27
C TRP A 307 0.94 -17.48 -8.44
N LYS A 308 0.41 -17.22 -9.65
CA LYS A 308 1.22 -17.12 -10.89
C LYS A 308 2.18 -15.94 -10.81
N SER A 309 1.75 -14.84 -10.20
CA SER A 309 2.53 -13.63 -9.97
C SER A 309 3.81 -13.84 -9.14
N LEU A 310 3.88 -14.93 -8.36
CA LEU A 310 5.04 -15.26 -7.51
C LEU A 310 5.93 -16.36 -8.09
N ARG A 311 5.51 -17.05 -9.15
CA ARG A 311 6.32 -18.09 -9.81
C ARG A 311 7.54 -17.46 -10.46
N GLN A 312 8.73 -17.84 -10.01
CA GLN A 312 9.97 -17.46 -10.68
C GLN A 312 10.19 -18.34 -11.93
N GLN A 313 10.58 -17.73 -13.05
CA GLN A 313 11.10 -18.50 -14.18
C GLN A 313 12.57 -18.87 -13.91
N GLY A 314 12.89 -20.16 -13.86
CA GLY A 314 14.27 -20.65 -13.95
C GLY A 314 15.10 -20.69 -12.67
N SER A 315 14.53 -20.51 -11.47
CA SER A 315 15.25 -20.69 -10.21
C SER A 315 14.88 -22.02 -9.52
N THR A 316 15.87 -22.64 -8.88
CA THR A 316 15.67 -23.83 -8.03
C THR A 316 14.79 -23.48 -6.82
N PRO A 317 13.76 -24.28 -6.49
CA PRO A 317 12.89 -24.03 -5.35
C PRO A 317 13.67 -24.08 -4.03
N ILE A 318 13.35 -23.18 -3.10
CA ILE A 318 13.80 -23.27 -1.70
C ILE A 318 13.21 -24.56 -1.13
N LEU A 319 14.07 -25.43 -0.59
CA LEU A 319 13.71 -26.80 -0.17
C LEU A 319 12.84 -26.84 1.09
N ASN A 320 12.83 -25.80 1.93
CA ASN A 320 11.94 -25.68 3.09
C ASN A 320 11.59 -24.19 3.37
N PRO A 321 10.32 -23.77 3.21
CA PRO A 321 9.89 -22.41 3.48
C PRO A 321 9.65 -22.09 4.96
N SER A 322 9.67 -23.09 5.85
CA SER A 322 9.49 -22.85 7.29
C SER A 322 10.74 -22.20 7.91
N THR A 323 10.52 -21.16 8.70
CA THR A 323 11.56 -20.46 9.48
C THR A 323 11.53 -20.81 10.97
N TYR A 324 10.58 -21.64 11.40
CA TYR A 324 10.40 -22.05 12.80
C TYR A 324 11.60 -22.82 13.38
N SER A 325 11.97 -22.50 14.63
CA SER A 325 13.02 -23.22 15.37
C SER A 325 12.44 -24.04 16.53
N LEU A 326 12.79 -25.33 16.59
CA LEU A 326 12.49 -26.22 17.72
C LEU A 326 13.46 -26.04 18.90
N GLU A 327 14.63 -25.46 18.66
CA GLU A 327 15.65 -25.26 19.69
C GLU A 327 15.27 -24.08 20.59
N ARG A 328 14.76 -24.40 21.78
CA ARG A 328 14.44 -23.44 22.85
C ARG A 328 15.72 -22.91 23.50
N ARG A 329 16.61 -22.28 22.74
CA ARG A 329 17.73 -21.52 23.30
C ARG A 329 17.22 -20.11 23.55
N ALA A 330 16.95 -19.80 24.82
CA ALA A 330 16.66 -18.44 25.22
C ALA A 330 17.84 -17.55 24.80
N SER A 331 17.64 -16.72 23.78
CA SER A 331 18.50 -15.56 23.60
C SER A 331 18.39 -14.74 24.89
N PRO A 332 19.51 -14.33 25.51
CA PRO A 332 19.43 -13.52 26.71
C PRO A 332 18.76 -12.20 26.34
N VAL A 333 17.50 -12.03 26.77
CA VAL A 333 16.87 -10.72 26.86
C VAL A 333 17.67 -9.99 27.94
N SER A 334 18.65 -9.19 27.52
CA SER A 334 19.38 -8.30 28.41
C SER A 334 18.38 -7.29 28.99
N PRO A 335 18.07 -7.32 30.30
CA PRO A 335 17.21 -6.33 30.91
C PRO A 335 18.02 -5.06 31.12
N GLY A 336 17.61 -3.95 30.49
CA GLY A 336 18.02 -2.59 30.84
C GLY A 336 19.49 -2.22 30.55
N GLY A 337 19.73 -1.43 29.51
CA GLY A 337 21.02 -0.81 29.20
C GLY A 337 20.94 0.03 27.91
N PRO A 338 21.93 0.91 27.63
CA PRO A 338 21.87 2.13 26.79
C PRO A 338 21.20 2.07 25.40
N LYS A 339 20.90 0.90 24.84
CA LYS A 339 20.22 0.71 23.54
C LYS A 339 18.76 1.17 23.54
N PHE A 340 18.00 0.95 24.62
CA PHE A 340 16.58 1.36 24.67
C PHE A 340 16.43 2.90 24.67
N LYS A 341 17.25 3.60 25.47
CA LYS A 341 17.28 5.09 25.47
C LYS A 341 17.68 5.67 24.13
N ALA A 342 18.62 5.03 23.42
CA ALA A 342 19.03 5.46 22.08
C ALA A 342 17.90 5.27 21.05
N ALA A 343 17.16 4.16 21.12
CA ALA A 343 16.00 3.90 20.27
C ALA A 343 14.85 4.88 20.55
N GLU A 344 14.60 5.19 21.82
CA GLU A 344 13.59 6.18 22.26
C GLU A 344 13.96 7.60 21.80
N ALA A 345 15.23 8.00 21.94
CA ALA A 345 15.70 9.29 21.44
C ALA A 345 15.59 9.40 19.91
N GLN A 346 15.89 8.31 19.19
CA GLN A 346 15.73 8.25 17.74
C GLN A 346 14.25 8.33 17.32
N ALA A 347 13.36 7.64 18.05
CA ALA A 347 11.92 7.72 17.83
C ALA A 347 11.43 9.16 18.00
N SER A 348 11.76 9.80 19.12
CA SER A 348 11.38 11.19 19.40
C SER A 348 11.91 12.16 18.33
N ALA A 349 13.14 11.98 17.85
CA ALA A 349 13.70 12.80 16.77
C ALA A 349 12.97 12.59 15.44
N ALA A 350 12.63 11.35 15.08
CA ALA A 350 11.87 11.05 13.87
C ALA A 350 10.45 11.65 13.92
N LEU A 351 9.75 11.48 15.04
CA LEU A 351 8.41 12.01 15.27
C LEU A 351 8.38 13.54 15.26
N SER A 352 9.38 14.18 15.87
CA SER A 352 9.54 15.64 15.82
C SER A 352 9.81 16.14 14.40
N SER A 353 10.69 15.46 13.67
CA SER A 353 10.99 15.80 12.27
C SER A 353 9.76 15.69 11.37
N LEU A 354 8.90 14.68 11.60
CA LEU A 354 7.65 14.54 10.85
C LEU A 354 6.70 15.72 11.11
N LEU A 355 6.55 16.14 12.38
CA LEU A 355 5.72 17.31 12.72
C LEU A 355 6.21 18.56 12.00
N ASP A 356 7.53 18.79 11.97
CA ASP A 356 8.13 19.91 11.24
C ASP A 356 7.81 19.82 9.74
N GLN A 357 7.96 18.65 9.13
CA GLN A 357 7.61 18.44 7.71
C GLN A 357 6.14 18.70 7.42
N LEU A 358 5.24 18.34 8.36
CA LEU A 358 3.81 18.58 8.21
C LEU A 358 3.43 20.05 8.31
N HIS A 359 4.14 20.83 9.14
CA HIS A 359 3.97 22.29 9.17
C HIS A 359 4.49 22.96 7.90
N LEU A 360 5.55 22.40 7.30
CA LEU A 360 6.19 22.96 6.10
C LEU A 360 5.48 22.60 4.78
N ASN A 361 4.71 21.52 4.74
CA ASN A 361 4.04 21.03 3.52
C ASN A 361 2.51 20.99 3.69
N PRO A 362 1.83 22.15 3.72
CA PRO A 362 0.38 22.19 3.75
C PRO A 362 -0.21 21.62 2.44
N THR A 363 -1.33 20.93 2.55
CA THR A 363 -2.02 20.36 1.38
C THR A 363 -2.43 21.49 0.43
N LEU A 364 -1.96 21.43 -0.82
CA LEU A 364 -2.27 22.47 -1.81
C LEU A 364 -3.74 22.40 -2.25
N PRO A 365 -4.42 23.55 -2.47
CA PRO A 365 -5.80 23.58 -2.94
C PRO A 365 -6.00 22.99 -4.35
N VAL A 366 -4.97 23.04 -5.19
CA VAL A 366 -4.99 22.53 -6.57
C VAL A 366 -4.00 21.36 -6.69
N ARG A 367 -4.51 20.14 -6.90
CA ARG A 367 -3.70 18.92 -6.93
C ARG A 367 -3.14 18.61 -8.32
N THR A 368 -3.89 18.88 -9.38
CA THR A 368 -3.47 18.57 -10.75
C THR A 368 -3.83 19.70 -11.69
N ALA A 369 -2.89 20.10 -12.54
CA ALA A 369 -3.14 21.02 -13.63
C ALA A 369 -2.96 20.37 -15.01
N VAL A 370 -3.81 20.74 -15.97
CA VAL A 370 -3.80 20.19 -17.33
C VAL A 370 -3.53 21.32 -18.33
N SER A 371 -2.53 21.14 -19.19
CA SER A 371 -2.14 22.10 -20.21
C SER A 371 -2.16 21.46 -21.61
N LEU A 372 -3.11 21.86 -22.46
CA LEU A 372 -3.33 21.28 -23.80
C LEU A 372 -3.13 22.32 -24.89
N THR A 373 -2.60 21.90 -26.05
CA THR A 373 -2.19 22.79 -27.16
C THR A 373 -3.28 23.05 -28.20
N ALA A 374 -4.27 22.16 -28.34
CA ALA A 374 -5.39 22.31 -29.26
C ALA A 374 -6.74 22.27 -28.51
N LEU A 375 -7.79 22.62 -29.25
CA LEU A 375 -9.15 23.00 -28.86
C LEU A 375 -9.98 21.91 -28.13
N ASP A 376 -9.45 21.26 -27.10
CA ASP A 376 -10.22 20.34 -26.25
C ASP A 376 -10.99 21.08 -25.15
N ALA A 377 -11.64 22.18 -25.54
CA ALA A 377 -12.56 22.91 -24.68
C ALA A 377 -13.67 22.00 -24.12
N ALA A 378 -13.95 20.88 -24.79
CA ALA A 378 -14.97 19.88 -24.46
C ALA A 378 -14.55 18.80 -23.43
N LEU A 379 -13.29 18.73 -23.00
CA LEU A 379 -12.87 17.73 -22.01
C LEU A 379 -13.45 18.08 -20.64
N VAL A 380 -14.43 17.30 -20.18
CA VAL A 380 -15.00 17.46 -18.83
C VAL A 380 -13.95 16.99 -17.83
N LEU A 381 -13.34 17.96 -17.14
CA LEU A 381 -12.34 17.69 -16.11
C LEU A 381 -13.03 17.53 -14.76
N PRO A 382 -12.51 16.65 -13.87
CA PRO A 382 -12.93 16.61 -12.47
C PRO A 382 -12.78 17.99 -11.79
N ALA A 383 -13.58 18.25 -10.76
CA ALA A 383 -13.64 19.55 -10.09
C ALA A 383 -12.32 19.95 -9.41
N ASP A 384 -11.47 18.98 -9.08
CA ASP A 384 -10.16 19.13 -8.46
C ASP A 384 -8.99 19.26 -9.46
N VAL A 385 -9.30 19.28 -10.77
CA VAL A 385 -8.31 19.44 -11.84
C VAL A 385 -8.39 20.84 -12.44
N LEU A 386 -7.31 21.60 -12.34
CA LEU A 386 -7.19 22.94 -12.90
C LEU A 386 -6.86 22.88 -14.40
N ARG A 387 -7.65 23.56 -15.23
CA ARG A 387 -7.28 23.81 -16.62
C ARG A 387 -6.32 25.00 -16.68
N GLN A 388 -5.09 24.76 -17.14
CA GLN A 388 -4.05 25.79 -17.22
C GLN A 388 -3.96 26.33 -18.65
N GLU A 389 -4.36 27.59 -18.84
CA GLU A 389 -4.33 28.26 -20.15
C GLU A 389 -3.04 29.07 -20.39
N GLY A 390 -2.25 29.31 -19.33
CA GLY A 390 -1.02 30.07 -19.38
C GLY A 390 0.11 29.41 -20.19
N SER A 391 1.08 30.24 -20.60
CA SER A 391 2.31 29.82 -21.28
C SER A 391 3.49 30.61 -20.71
N ALA A 392 4.67 29.98 -20.68
CA ALA A 392 5.90 30.65 -20.29
C ALA A 392 6.21 31.82 -21.24
N PRO A 393 6.95 32.85 -20.78
CA PRO A 393 7.37 33.97 -21.61
C PRO A 393 8.00 33.51 -22.93
N GLN A 394 7.71 34.21 -24.02
CA GLN A 394 8.14 33.79 -25.36
C GLN A 394 9.67 33.77 -25.48
N GLU A 395 10.37 34.71 -24.83
CA GLU A 395 11.83 34.76 -24.82
C GLU A 395 12.44 33.55 -24.11
N GLU A 396 11.91 33.19 -22.94
CA GLU A 396 12.33 32.00 -22.19
C GLU A 396 12.06 30.72 -23.00
N THR A 397 10.85 30.60 -23.56
CA THR A 397 10.46 29.45 -24.37
C THR A 397 11.38 29.28 -25.58
N ARG A 398 11.70 30.38 -26.28
CA ARG A 398 12.64 30.37 -27.41
C ARG A 398 14.07 30.05 -26.96
N ALA A 399 14.51 30.51 -25.79
CA ALA A 399 15.84 30.20 -25.28
C ALA A 399 16.02 28.69 -25.05
N TRP A 400 15.02 28.03 -24.46
CA TRP A 400 15.02 26.57 -24.27
C TRP A 400 14.84 25.80 -25.58
N ALA A 401 14.00 26.30 -26.50
CA ALA A 401 13.79 25.65 -27.79
C ALA A 401 15.05 25.60 -28.67
N ARG A 402 16.01 26.52 -28.50
CA ARG A 402 17.28 26.54 -29.27
C ARG A 402 18.14 25.29 -29.11
N LEU A 403 17.91 24.48 -28.08
CA LEU A 403 18.61 23.22 -27.88
C LEU A 403 18.26 22.17 -28.95
N HIS A 404 17.09 22.27 -29.58
CA HIS A 404 16.58 21.27 -30.51
C HIS A 404 15.82 21.92 -31.68
N GLU A 405 16.24 21.69 -32.92
CA GLU A 405 15.57 22.25 -34.11
C GLU A 405 14.08 21.88 -34.21
N ALA A 406 13.71 20.68 -33.75
CA ALA A 406 12.33 20.21 -33.73
C ALA A 406 11.39 21.08 -32.88
N LEU A 407 11.91 21.82 -31.90
CA LEU A 407 11.15 22.74 -31.05
C LEU A 407 10.96 24.12 -31.67
N ALA A 408 11.62 24.42 -32.80
CA ALA A 408 11.50 25.71 -33.49
C ALA A 408 10.19 25.85 -34.28
N GLN A 409 9.46 24.76 -34.51
CA GLN A 409 8.16 24.77 -35.19
C GLN A 409 7.08 25.41 -34.31
N ASP A 410 6.19 26.22 -34.90
CA ASP A 410 5.21 27.04 -34.15
C ASP A 410 4.33 26.24 -33.17
N LYS A 411 3.85 25.05 -33.60
CA LYS A 411 3.07 24.13 -32.75
C LYS A 411 3.90 23.53 -31.61
N ALA A 412 5.14 23.13 -31.88
CA ALA A 412 6.05 22.57 -30.89
C ALA A 412 6.51 23.63 -29.88
N LEU A 413 6.79 24.85 -30.35
CA LEU A 413 7.15 25.99 -29.51
C LEU A 413 6.01 26.38 -28.57
N THR A 414 4.77 26.39 -29.08
CA THR A 414 3.58 26.64 -28.26
C THR A 414 3.37 25.54 -27.21
N ALA A 415 3.58 24.27 -27.58
CA ALA A 415 3.54 23.15 -26.64
C ALA A 415 4.58 23.28 -25.54
N LEU A 416 5.81 23.64 -25.91
CA LEU A 416 6.91 23.83 -24.98
C LEU A 416 6.62 24.95 -23.98
N GLY A 417 6.11 26.10 -24.44
CA GLY A 417 5.76 27.21 -23.56
C GLY A 417 4.71 26.81 -22.51
N LYS A 418 3.72 26.01 -22.92
CA LYS A 418 2.70 25.43 -22.03
C LYS A 418 3.28 24.43 -21.02
N VAL A 419 4.17 23.56 -21.46
CA VAL A 419 4.89 22.60 -20.60
C VAL A 419 5.76 23.32 -19.57
N LEU A 420 6.52 24.34 -20.00
CA LEU A 420 7.38 25.12 -19.11
C LEU A 420 6.57 25.90 -18.06
N HIS A 421 5.43 26.47 -18.45
CA HIS A 421 4.52 27.14 -17.51
C HIS A 421 4.02 26.19 -16.43
N LEU A 422 3.57 25.00 -16.84
CA LEU A 422 3.09 23.97 -15.93
C LEU A 422 4.22 23.47 -15.01
N LEU A 423 5.42 23.25 -15.56
CA LEU A 423 6.60 22.83 -14.81
C LEU A 423 6.99 23.85 -13.74
N ASN A 424 7.04 25.14 -14.08
CA ASN A 424 7.31 26.20 -13.09
C ASN A 424 6.25 26.19 -11.99
N GLY A 425 4.96 26.06 -12.34
CA GLY A 425 3.89 25.94 -11.34
C GLY A 425 4.04 24.75 -10.39
N ILE A 426 4.57 23.61 -10.87
CA ILE A 426 4.88 22.45 -10.03
C ILE A 426 6.08 22.75 -9.12
N LEU A 427 7.17 23.27 -9.69
CA LEU A 427 8.42 23.53 -8.97
C LEU A 427 8.29 24.64 -7.93
N ASP A 428 7.42 25.62 -8.18
CA ASP A 428 7.10 26.73 -7.26
C ASP A 428 6.02 26.35 -6.23
N GLY A 429 5.51 25.11 -6.27
CA GLY A 429 4.50 24.62 -5.33
C GLY A 429 3.11 25.22 -5.52
N GLN A 430 2.78 25.74 -6.71
CA GLN A 430 1.44 26.25 -7.03
C GLN A 430 0.47 25.10 -7.34
N VAL A 431 0.97 24.00 -7.91
CA VAL A 431 0.21 22.77 -8.21
C VAL A 431 1.03 21.55 -7.83
N SER A 432 0.38 20.46 -7.38
CA SER A 432 1.13 19.25 -6.96
C SER A 432 1.62 18.39 -8.13
N SER A 433 0.89 18.39 -9.25
CA SER A 433 1.17 17.55 -10.43
C SER A 433 0.61 18.18 -11.70
N GLY A 434 1.02 17.68 -12.86
CA GLY A 434 0.54 18.21 -14.13
C GLY A 434 0.55 17.22 -15.28
N ILE A 435 -0.37 17.44 -16.23
CA ILE A 435 -0.46 16.71 -17.50
C ILE A 435 -0.32 17.73 -18.63
N ALA A 436 0.58 17.45 -19.57
CA ALA A 436 0.77 18.28 -20.76
C ALA A 436 0.80 17.45 -22.04
N ALA A 437 0.24 17.99 -23.11
CA ALA A 437 0.28 17.38 -24.43
C ALA A 437 1.36 18.04 -25.32
N THR A 438 2.23 17.22 -25.88
CA THR A 438 3.28 17.65 -26.83
C THR A 438 3.15 16.87 -28.15
N PRO A 439 3.34 17.50 -29.32
CA PRO A 439 3.38 16.79 -30.59
C PRO A 439 4.48 15.72 -30.61
N GLU A 440 4.24 14.59 -31.29
CA GLU A 440 5.17 13.45 -31.34
C GLU A 440 6.61 13.85 -31.74
N PRO A 441 6.86 14.65 -32.81
CA PRO A 441 8.24 15.03 -33.18
C PRO A 441 8.95 15.88 -32.12
N ALA A 442 8.19 16.49 -31.20
CA ALA A 442 8.69 17.34 -30.14
C ALA A 442 8.79 16.61 -28.79
N ALA A 443 8.33 15.35 -28.66
CA ALA A 443 8.23 14.66 -27.38
C ALA A 443 9.58 14.46 -26.69
N ALA A 444 10.55 13.83 -27.37
CA ALA A 444 11.90 13.64 -26.83
C ALA A 444 12.63 14.96 -26.55
N PRO A 445 12.66 15.94 -27.49
CA PRO A 445 13.21 17.28 -27.22
C PRO A 445 12.56 18.00 -26.03
N THR A 446 11.23 17.92 -25.90
CA THR A 446 10.49 18.54 -24.79
C THR A 446 10.90 17.90 -23.46
N LEU A 447 11.00 16.57 -23.42
CA LEU A 447 11.42 15.85 -22.22
C LEU A 447 12.84 16.22 -21.79
N ASP A 448 13.78 16.34 -22.74
CA ASP A 448 15.14 16.80 -22.45
C ASP A 448 15.15 18.21 -21.83
N VAL A 449 14.38 19.15 -22.40
CA VAL A 449 14.22 20.49 -21.82
C VAL A 449 13.65 20.43 -20.40
N VAL A 450 12.59 19.63 -20.17
CA VAL A 450 11.97 19.48 -18.85
C VAL A 450 12.97 18.96 -17.82
N ILE A 451 13.80 17.98 -18.18
CA ILE A 451 14.83 17.42 -17.29
C ILE A 451 15.87 18.50 -16.94
N ARG A 452 16.46 19.17 -17.94
CA ARG A 452 17.45 20.23 -17.72
C ARG A 452 16.88 21.40 -16.91
N ARG A 453 15.65 21.79 -17.18
CA ARG A 453 14.97 22.86 -16.46
C ARG A 453 14.75 22.47 -14.99
N SER A 454 14.28 21.26 -14.73
CA SER A 454 14.07 20.75 -13.38
C SER A 454 15.37 20.72 -12.58
N LEU A 455 16.47 20.23 -13.19
CA LEU A 455 17.79 20.22 -12.56
C LEU A 455 18.32 21.64 -12.29
N SER A 456 18.14 22.58 -13.23
CA SER A 456 18.57 23.97 -13.04
C SER A 456 17.74 24.72 -11.99
N HIS A 457 16.49 24.30 -11.76
CA HIS A 457 15.63 24.80 -10.69
C HIS A 457 15.89 24.13 -9.32
N GLY A 458 16.93 23.30 -9.21
CA GLY A 458 17.36 22.70 -7.94
C GLY A 458 16.77 21.33 -7.62
N ALA A 459 16.10 20.66 -8.56
CA ALA A 459 15.69 19.27 -8.37
C ALA A 459 16.93 18.39 -8.11
N ARG A 460 16.94 17.68 -6.97
CA ARG A 460 18.09 16.86 -6.56
C ARG A 460 18.18 15.54 -7.31
N ARG A 461 17.02 14.93 -7.59
CA ARG A 461 16.88 13.66 -8.29
C ARG A 461 15.63 13.67 -9.16
N LEU A 462 15.69 12.99 -10.30
CA LEU A 462 14.58 12.85 -11.24
C LEU A 462 14.40 11.37 -11.60
N LEU A 463 13.15 10.91 -11.55
CA LEU A 463 12.72 9.63 -12.11
C LEU A 463 12.01 9.89 -13.43
N CYS A 464 12.56 9.38 -14.52
CA CYS A 464 11.96 9.46 -15.84
C CYS A 464 11.41 8.08 -16.22
N VAL A 465 10.10 7.99 -16.41
CA VAL A 465 9.42 6.77 -16.86
C VAL A 465 8.95 6.98 -18.29
N ALA A 466 9.58 6.25 -19.22
CA ALA A 466 9.23 6.22 -20.62
C ALA A 466 8.43 4.94 -20.94
N VAL A 467 7.30 5.09 -21.62
CA VAL A 467 6.48 3.96 -22.10
C VAL A 467 6.40 4.05 -23.63
N GLY A 468 6.98 3.05 -24.31
CA GLY A 468 7.09 3.02 -25.77
C GLY A 468 8.53 3.24 -26.27
N GLN A 469 8.67 3.55 -27.55
CA GLN A 469 9.97 3.81 -28.17
C GLN A 469 10.36 5.28 -27.93
N LEU A 470 10.85 5.59 -26.72
CA LEU A 470 11.41 6.89 -26.39
C LEU A 470 12.84 6.71 -25.88
N ASP A 471 13.80 7.29 -26.61
CA ASP A 471 15.20 7.19 -26.26
C ASP A 471 15.57 8.17 -25.15
N ARG A 472 16.48 7.73 -24.27
CA ARG A 472 17.11 8.59 -23.27
C ARG A 472 17.96 9.66 -23.98
N PRO A 473 17.92 10.93 -23.58
CA PRO A 473 18.83 11.95 -24.12
C PRO A 473 20.29 11.54 -23.91
N ALA A 474 21.10 11.61 -24.98
CA ALA A 474 22.45 11.02 -25.02
C ALA A 474 23.46 11.72 -24.09
N ASP A 475 23.25 12.98 -23.78
CA ASP A 475 24.15 13.81 -22.97
C ASP A 475 23.71 13.94 -21.50
N LEU A 476 22.70 13.17 -21.11
CA LEU A 476 22.22 13.14 -19.73
C LEU A 476 23.20 12.34 -18.86
N ALA A 477 24.00 13.05 -18.07
CA ALA A 477 25.08 12.50 -17.25
C ALA A 477 24.61 11.33 -16.38
N ASP A 478 25.45 10.29 -16.29
CA ASP A 478 25.26 9.16 -15.38
C ASP A 478 25.84 9.46 -13.99
N ASP A 479 25.34 10.54 -13.38
CA ASP A 479 25.85 11.11 -12.12
C ASP A 479 24.99 10.71 -10.89
N GLY A 480 24.09 9.74 -11.07
CA GLY A 480 23.17 9.26 -10.03
C GLY A 480 22.01 10.21 -9.70
N ARG A 481 21.86 11.35 -10.40
CA ARG A 481 20.70 12.25 -10.22
C ARG A 481 19.49 11.85 -11.04
N ASN A 482 19.67 11.08 -12.12
CA ASN A 482 18.59 10.73 -13.03
C ASN A 482 18.46 9.21 -13.10
N LEU A 483 17.27 8.69 -12.78
CA LEU A 483 16.92 7.29 -13.00
C LEU A 483 16.00 7.19 -14.21
N TRP A 484 16.42 6.43 -15.21
CA TRP A 484 15.65 6.22 -16.44
C TRP A 484 15.04 4.82 -16.46
N LEU A 485 13.71 4.73 -16.49
CA LEU A 485 12.96 3.49 -16.67
C LEU A 485 12.29 3.49 -18.04
N ASN A 486 12.67 2.54 -18.90
CA ASN A 486 12.10 2.40 -20.23
C ASN A 486 11.28 1.11 -20.34
N ILE A 487 9.97 1.23 -20.58
CA ILE A 487 9.05 0.12 -20.74
C ILE A 487 8.74 -0.05 -22.24
N ARG A 488 9.03 -1.23 -22.80
CA ARG A 488 9.02 -1.54 -24.25
C ARG A 488 10.17 -0.94 -25.07
N GLY A 489 11.08 -0.20 -24.46
CA GLY A 489 12.30 0.24 -25.11
C GLY A 489 13.23 -0.90 -25.51
N LYS A 490 14.16 -0.61 -26.41
CA LYS A 490 15.27 -1.52 -26.70
C LYS A 490 16.10 -1.74 -25.44
N GLU A 491 16.62 -2.95 -25.29
CA GLU A 491 17.54 -3.27 -24.21
C GLU A 491 18.76 -2.35 -24.29
N ALA A 492 19.19 -1.81 -23.15
CA ALA A 492 20.33 -0.90 -23.11
C ALA A 492 21.58 -1.63 -23.61
N ALA A 493 22.38 -0.97 -24.46
CA ALA A 493 23.59 -1.55 -25.03
C ALA A 493 24.66 -1.87 -23.96
N ALA A 494 24.57 -1.26 -22.78
CA ALA A 494 25.42 -1.54 -21.62
C ALA A 494 24.59 -1.53 -20.33
N PRO A 495 24.94 -2.36 -19.33
CA PRO A 495 24.30 -2.33 -18.02
C PRO A 495 24.66 -1.02 -17.30
N SER A 496 23.64 -0.29 -16.83
CA SER A 496 23.80 0.87 -15.95
C SER A 496 22.86 0.72 -14.76
N MET A 497 23.33 1.10 -13.56
CA MET A 497 22.50 1.09 -12.35
C MET A 497 21.37 2.13 -12.38
N PHE A 498 21.47 3.13 -13.26
CA PHE A 498 20.52 4.24 -13.37
C PHE A 498 19.71 4.18 -14.67
N GLN A 499 19.81 3.08 -15.40
CA GLN A 499 19.00 2.81 -16.59
C GLN A 499 18.42 1.40 -16.52
N VAL A 500 17.10 1.33 -16.32
CA VAL A 500 16.35 0.08 -16.30
C VAL A 500 15.54 0.00 -17.57
N SER A 501 15.77 -1.05 -18.37
CA SER A 501 14.98 -1.33 -19.58
C SER A 501 14.19 -2.60 -19.35
N VAL A 502 12.88 -2.53 -19.59
CA VAL A 502 11.95 -3.64 -19.46
C VAL A 502 11.40 -3.95 -20.86
N PRO A 503 12.11 -4.77 -21.66
CA PRO A 503 11.61 -5.21 -22.94
C PRO A 503 10.38 -6.10 -22.70
N LEU A 504 9.26 -5.76 -23.32
CA LEU A 504 8.07 -6.62 -23.31
C LEU A 504 8.03 -7.37 -24.65
N PRO A 505 7.81 -8.69 -24.66
CA PRO A 505 7.71 -9.45 -25.90
C PRO A 505 6.60 -8.88 -26.79
N GLY A 506 6.89 -8.71 -28.08
CA GLY A 506 5.94 -8.18 -29.05
C GLY A 506 4.74 -9.11 -29.16
N VAL A 507 3.57 -8.66 -28.70
CA VAL A 507 2.32 -9.38 -28.92
C VAL A 507 1.81 -8.98 -30.30
N SER A 508 1.89 -9.88 -31.27
CA SER A 508 1.29 -9.71 -32.59
C SER A 508 -0.24 -9.64 -32.47
N GLY A 509 -0.84 -8.51 -32.88
CA GLY A 509 -2.28 -8.38 -33.14
C GLY A 509 -3.15 -7.91 -31.96
N ASP A 510 -3.89 -6.82 -32.18
CA ASP A 510 -5.12 -6.35 -31.51
C ASP A 510 -5.21 -6.27 -29.96
N VAL A 511 -4.09 -6.39 -29.25
CA VAL A 511 -4.01 -6.15 -27.78
C VAL A 511 -3.22 -4.86 -27.45
N GLU A 512 -2.87 -4.05 -28.46
CA GLU A 512 -2.14 -2.77 -28.28
C GLU A 512 -2.83 -1.80 -27.31
N GLY A 513 -4.16 -1.88 -27.18
CA GLY A 513 -4.93 -1.05 -26.23
C GLY A 513 -5.05 -1.56 -24.79
N ARG A 514 -4.83 -2.86 -24.52
CA ARG A 514 -5.28 -3.48 -23.23
C ARG A 514 -4.24 -3.50 -22.12
N VAL A 515 -2.94 -3.47 -22.45
CA VAL A 515 -1.88 -3.46 -21.43
C VAL A 515 -1.71 -2.05 -20.82
N SER A 516 -1.92 -0.98 -21.60
CA SER A 516 -1.94 0.39 -21.08
C SER A 516 -3.23 0.74 -20.32
N SER A 517 -4.38 0.17 -20.70
CA SER A 517 -5.66 0.45 -20.02
C SER A 517 -5.76 -0.19 -18.63
N CYS A 518 -5.03 -1.28 -18.35
CA CYS A 518 -5.04 -1.92 -17.03
C CYS A 518 -4.41 -1.08 -15.92
N TRP A 519 -3.51 -0.15 -16.25
CA TRP A 519 -2.86 0.73 -15.27
C TRP A 519 -3.53 2.10 -15.10
N LEU A 520 -4.32 2.56 -16.08
CA LEU A 520 -4.82 3.94 -16.13
C LEU A 520 -6.35 4.10 -16.13
N ALA A 521 -7.13 3.04 -16.27
CA ALA A 521 -8.59 3.17 -16.37
C ALA A 521 -9.34 2.09 -15.57
N ARG A 522 -9.61 2.35 -14.28
CA ARG A 522 -10.69 1.67 -13.54
C ARG A 522 -11.44 2.65 -12.61
N SER A 523 -12.15 3.58 -13.23
CA SER A 523 -13.17 4.42 -12.58
C SER A 523 -14.53 4.24 -13.25
N SER A 524 -15.02 3.00 -13.40
CA SER A 524 -16.44 2.69 -13.69
C SER A 524 -16.75 1.20 -13.49
N PRO A 525 -17.94 0.81 -12.99
CA PRO A 525 -18.29 -0.58 -12.70
C PRO A 525 -19.05 -1.23 -13.86
N CYS A 526 -18.53 -2.30 -14.47
CA CYS A 526 -19.36 -3.33 -15.13
C CYS A 526 -18.59 -4.62 -15.46
N PRO A 527 -19.28 -5.76 -15.59
CA PRO A 527 -18.75 -7.07 -15.22
C PRO A 527 -18.19 -7.92 -16.38
N SER A 528 -17.39 -8.91 -15.98
CA SER A 528 -17.15 -10.24 -16.61
C SER A 528 -16.53 -10.31 -18.01
N TRP A 529 -15.21 -10.59 -18.11
CA TRP A 529 -14.61 -11.30 -19.26
C TRP A 529 -13.37 -12.12 -18.85
N TRP A 530 -13.57 -13.21 -18.09
CA TRP A 530 -12.56 -14.27 -17.93
C TRP A 530 -12.84 -15.36 -18.98
N GLY A 531 -12.15 -15.30 -20.11
CA GLY A 531 -12.33 -16.29 -21.17
C GLY A 531 -11.49 -15.99 -22.40
N CYS A 532 -10.16 -15.95 -22.28
CA CYS A 532 -9.25 -16.00 -23.43
C CYS A 532 -7.79 -16.35 -23.03
N TRP A 533 -7.60 -17.16 -21.98
CA TRP A 533 -6.28 -17.69 -21.60
C TRP A 533 -6.37 -19.22 -21.50
N CYS A 534 -6.72 -19.86 -22.60
CA CYS A 534 -6.61 -21.31 -22.79
C CYS A 534 -6.19 -21.58 -24.23
N GLY A 535 -5.07 -22.28 -24.40
CA GLY A 535 -4.72 -22.99 -25.63
C GLY A 535 -3.66 -22.33 -26.50
N CYS A 536 -2.44 -22.86 -26.45
CA CYS A 536 -1.64 -23.26 -27.63
C CYS A 536 -0.35 -23.92 -27.12
N ALA A 537 -0.42 -25.23 -26.86
CA ALA A 537 0.76 -26.08 -26.85
C ALA A 537 1.14 -26.36 -28.33
N PRO A 538 2.42 -26.29 -28.72
CA PRO A 538 2.81 -26.58 -30.09
C PRO A 538 2.79 -28.10 -30.33
N ASP A 539 1.94 -28.50 -31.28
CA ASP A 539 1.92 -29.80 -31.94
C ASP A 539 3.29 -30.04 -32.61
N THR A 540 3.98 -31.12 -32.26
CA THR A 540 5.22 -31.52 -32.93
C THR A 540 4.89 -32.47 -34.07
N GLY A 541 4.69 -31.90 -35.26
CA GLY A 541 4.59 -32.67 -36.50
C GLY A 541 5.92 -33.36 -36.83
N ARG A 542 5.89 -34.69 -36.93
CA ARG A 542 6.84 -35.49 -37.72
C ARG A 542 6.17 -35.87 -39.05
N GLN A 543 6.66 -35.30 -40.14
CA GLN A 543 6.63 -35.83 -41.52
C GLN A 543 8.08 -36.22 -41.85
N GLY A 544 8.46 -37.19 -42.69
CA GLY A 544 7.84 -38.29 -43.46
C GLY A 544 8.86 -39.46 -43.43
N ASP A 545 8.87 -40.55 -44.20
CA ASP A 545 8.27 -41.09 -45.43
C ASP A 545 8.71 -42.60 -45.46
N PRO A 546 8.29 -43.46 -46.43
CA PRO A 546 7.23 -43.36 -47.43
C PRO A 546 6.03 -44.30 -47.18
#